data_AF-A0A927QWB9-F1
#
_entry.id   AF-A0A927QWB9-F1
#
_cell.length_a   1.000
_cell.length_b   1.000
_cell.length_c   1.000
_cell.angle_alpha   90.00
_cell.angle_beta   90.00
_cell.angle_gamma   90.00
#
_symmetry.space_group_name_H-M   'P 1'
#
loop_
_entity.id
_entity.type
_entity.pdbx_description
1 polymer ?
#
loop_
_entity_poly.entity_id
_entity_poly.type
_entity_poly.pdbx_seq_one_letter_code
_entity_poly.pdbx_strand_id
1 'polypeptide(L)'
;MKNFTNPYYLVDFNASICNFEIYINDLPAYVHSVGGIIASHYPINHFILESGEQKIKFKIFPLKGETTLKNDTFLKLKVHAYDAYTDNYENLIEVFNFETPDLSNPQLPLIEVEAEFTAQIPYKIMGWKNSEIIDGIDAVKIDLISFYKRIYEIAKSQNVSDLYSVLKTRFNEIDISMYTDNEDNIEGLSNMFSSINDGGFILKDFPELTKIEMYGGNRIVNLIRNDNNPILYYVNKTTNEEFSLPLFVHKKNDFIVIR
;
A
#
# COMPACT_ATOMS: atom_id res chain seq x y z
N MET A 1 -29.34 3.50 6.64
CA MET A 1 -28.02 3.13 6.10
C MET A 1 -28.03 1.65 5.87
N LYS A 2 -27.44 1.15 4.79
CA LYS A 2 -27.36 -0.28 4.50
C LYS A 2 -26.42 -0.89 5.55
N ASN A 3 -26.89 -1.89 6.30
CA ASN A 3 -26.06 -2.56 7.30
C ASN A 3 -25.36 -3.73 6.60
N PHE A 4 -24.11 -3.52 6.20
CA PHE A 4 -23.27 -4.60 5.66
C PHE A 4 -22.77 -5.50 6.79
N THR A 5 -22.71 -6.80 6.52
CA THR A 5 -22.15 -7.78 7.44
C THR A 5 -20.62 -7.71 7.38
N ASN A 6 -20.07 -7.80 6.17
CA ASN A 6 -18.64 -7.69 5.89
C ASN A 6 -18.41 -6.50 4.93
N PRO A 7 -18.51 -5.25 5.42
CA PRO A 7 -18.29 -4.07 4.59
C PRO A 7 -16.88 -4.06 3.99
N TYR A 8 -16.82 -4.05 2.67
CA TYR A 8 -15.59 -4.08 1.88
C TYR A 8 -15.50 -2.83 1.01
N TYR A 9 -14.44 -2.07 1.24
CA TYR A 9 -14.13 -0.77 0.66
C TYR A 9 -13.08 -0.91 -0.43
N LEU A 10 -13.38 -0.33 -1.58
CA LEU A 10 -12.51 -0.27 -2.74
C LEU A 10 -12.32 1.18 -3.15
N VAL A 11 -11.12 1.53 -3.59
CA VAL A 11 -10.89 2.74 -4.36
C VAL A 11 -10.84 2.37 -5.84
N ASP A 12 -11.81 2.85 -6.61
CA ASP A 12 -11.77 2.82 -8.07
C ASP A 12 -11.00 4.03 -8.57
N PHE A 13 -10.15 3.81 -9.57
CA PHE A 13 -9.49 4.90 -10.27
C PHE A 13 -9.48 4.67 -11.77
N ASN A 14 -9.66 5.76 -12.50
CA ASN A 14 -9.45 5.84 -13.93
C ASN A 14 -8.62 7.09 -14.22
N ALA A 15 -7.47 6.92 -14.83
CA ALA A 15 -6.50 7.99 -15.04
C ALA A 15 -5.91 7.95 -16.46
N SER A 16 -5.55 9.12 -16.96
CA SER A 16 -4.82 9.26 -18.21
C SER A 16 -3.89 10.47 -18.17
N ILE A 17 -2.74 10.35 -18.83
CA ILE A 17 -1.78 11.44 -19.06
C ILE A 17 -1.32 12.05 -17.72
N CYS A 18 -1.12 11.21 -16.71
CA CYS A 18 -0.53 11.59 -15.43
C CYS A 18 0.06 10.39 -14.70
N ASN A 19 0.85 10.70 -13.68
CA ASN A 19 1.19 9.81 -12.59
C ASN A 19 0.36 10.21 -11.37
N PHE A 20 0.07 9.29 -10.46
CA PHE A 20 -0.67 9.61 -9.25
C PHE A 20 -0.33 8.71 -8.08
N GLU A 21 -0.56 9.23 -6.89
CA GLU A 21 -0.42 8.50 -5.62
C GLU A 21 -1.74 8.65 -4.85
N ILE A 22 -2.23 7.56 -4.27
CA ILE A 22 -3.40 7.53 -3.38
C ILE A 22 -2.90 7.11 -2.00
N TYR A 23 -3.31 7.85 -0.99
CA TYR A 23 -3.03 7.60 0.41
C TYR A 23 -4.33 7.46 1.20
N ILE A 24 -4.39 6.46 2.08
CA ILE A 24 -5.49 6.29 3.03
C ILE A 24 -4.91 6.29 4.43
N ASN A 25 -5.39 7.20 5.29
CA ASN A 25 -4.88 7.38 6.66
C ASN A 25 -3.34 7.55 6.70
N ASP A 26 -2.82 8.43 5.85
CA ASP A 26 -1.39 8.76 5.67
C ASP A 26 -0.50 7.61 5.19
N LEU A 27 -1.07 6.51 4.68
CA LEU A 27 -0.32 5.39 4.10
C LEU A 27 -0.56 5.25 2.61
N PRO A 28 0.46 4.95 1.79
CA PRO A 28 0.30 4.82 0.35
C PRO A 28 -0.51 3.55 0.05
N ALA A 29 -1.73 3.76 -0.46
CA ALA A 29 -2.60 2.68 -0.91
C ALA A 29 -2.27 2.27 -2.35
N TYR A 30 -1.97 3.24 -3.22
CA TYR A 30 -1.64 2.96 -4.61
C TYR A 30 -0.70 4.01 -5.20
N VAL A 31 0.23 3.59 -6.04
CA VAL A 31 1.17 4.48 -6.74
C VAL A 31 1.23 4.08 -8.20
N HIS A 32 1.00 5.05 -9.08
CA HIS A 32 1.13 4.92 -10.52
C HIS A 32 2.19 5.89 -11.03
N SER A 33 3.30 5.36 -11.54
CA SER A 33 4.48 6.16 -11.93
C SER A 33 4.97 5.91 -13.36
N VAL A 34 4.22 5.12 -14.14
CA VAL A 34 4.59 4.71 -15.52
C VAL A 34 3.80 5.46 -16.61
N GLY A 35 2.90 6.36 -16.24
CA GLY A 35 2.03 7.08 -17.18
C GLY A 35 1.04 6.18 -17.91
N GLY A 36 0.58 6.60 -19.09
CA GLY A 36 -0.42 5.86 -19.88
C GLY A 36 -1.86 6.01 -19.38
N ILE A 37 -2.71 5.06 -19.78
CA ILE A 37 -4.11 4.96 -19.34
C ILE A 37 -4.22 3.78 -18.38
N ILE A 38 -4.87 4.00 -17.25
CA ILE A 38 -5.15 2.93 -16.29
C ILE A 38 -6.56 3.07 -15.75
N ALA A 39 -7.28 1.95 -15.69
CA ALA A 39 -8.56 1.84 -14.99
C ALA A 39 -8.52 0.56 -14.16
N SER A 40 -8.63 0.70 -12.84
CA SER A 40 -8.58 -0.42 -11.91
C SER A 40 -9.27 -0.06 -10.60
N HIS A 41 -9.32 -1.03 -9.69
CA HIS A 41 -9.74 -0.84 -8.32
C HIS A 41 -8.70 -1.44 -7.37
N TYR A 42 -8.67 -0.94 -6.13
CA TYR A 42 -7.78 -1.46 -5.10
C TYR A 42 -8.49 -1.53 -3.75
N PRO A 43 -8.43 -2.67 -3.03
CA PRO A 43 -9.07 -2.81 -1.72
C PRO A 43 -8.35 -2.00 -0.66
N ILE A 44 -9.11 -1.25 0.13
CA ILE A 44 -8.57 -0.32 1.13
C ILE A 44 -8.93 -0.66 2.57
N ASN A 45 -9.64 -1.77 2.83
CA ASN A 45 -10.02 -2.20 4.17
C ASN A 45 -8.84 -2.26 5.13
N HIS A 46 -7.74 -2.86 4.68
CA HIS A 46 -6.54 -2.98 5.49
C HIS A 46 -5.92 -1.62 5.82
N PHE A 47 -6.38 -0.49 5.25
CA PHE A 47 -6.00 0.87 5.67
C PHE A 47 -6.88 1.48 6.77
N ILE A 48 -8.09 0.96 6.96
CA ILE A 48 -9.12 1.48 7.86
C ILE A 48 -9.00 0.74 9.19
N LEU A 49 -8.63 1.43 10.28
CA LEU A 49 -8.37 0.76 11.56
C LEU A 49 -9.61 0.65 12.47
N GLU A 50 -10.56 1.56 12.34
CA GLU A 50 -11.82 1.55 13.07
C GLU A 50 -12.87 2.38 12.31
N SER A 51 -14.15 2.17 12.63
CA SER A 51 -15.26 2.95 12.08
C SER A 51 -15.11 4.45 12.36
N GLY A 52 -15.62 5.26 11.44
CA GLY A 52 -15.60 6.72 11.53
C GLY A 52 -14.99 7.36 10.30
N GLU A 53 -14.56 8.60 10.47
CA GLU A 53 -13.89 9.40 9.45
C GLU A 53 -12.52 8.83 9.09
N GLN A 54 -12.28 8.67 7.79
CA GLN A 54 -11.04 8.20 7.21
C GLN A 54 -10.49 9.28 6.30
N LYS A 55 -9.18 9.49 6.35
CA LYS A 55 -8.50 10.46 5.48
C LYS A 55 -8.15 9.81 4.16
N ILE A 56 -8.46 10.48 3.07
CA ILE A 56 -7.96 10.16 1.74
C ILE A 56 -7.15 11.36 1.23
N LYS A 57 -5.94 11.09 0.77
CA LYS A 57 -5.10 12.07 0.10
C LYS A 57 -4.65 11.53 -1.23
N PHE A 58 -4.61 12.37 -2.26
CA PHE A 58 -4.01 11.96 -3.52
C PHE A 58 -3.24 13.10 -4.16
N LYS A 59 -2.22 12.70 -4.91
CA LYS A 59 -1.33 13.59 -5.64
C LYS A 59 -1.34 13.21 -7.11
N ILE A 60 -1.40 14.20 -7.98
CA ILE A 60 -1.40 14.02 -9.44
C ILE A 60 -0.20 14.76 -9.98
N PHE A 61 0.69 14.02 -10.63
CA PHE A 61 1.95 14.50 -11.17
C PHE A 61 1.94 14.42 -12.70
N PRO A 62 2.70 15.29 -13.37
CA PRO A 62 2.93 15.19 -14.80
C PRO A 62 3.65 13.89 -15.16
N LEU A 63 3.62 13.57 -16.46
CA LEU A 63 4.37 12.44 -16.99
C LEU A 63 5.88 12.66 -16.80
N LYS A 64 6.64 11.57 -16.79
CA LYS A 64 8.09 11.65 -16.63
C LYS A 64 8.72 12.52 -17.72
N GLY A 65 9.47 13.54 -17.30
CA GLY A 65 10.09 14.51 -18.21
C GLY A 65 9.27 15.78 -18.44
N GLU A 66 8.03 15.83 -17.96
CA GLU A 66 7.18 17.01 -17.99
C GLU A 66 7.19 17.72 -16.63
N THR A 67 7.03 19.05 -16.65
CA THR A 67 7.03 19.89 -15.44
C THR A 67 5.63 20.34 -15.03
N THR A 68 4.64 20.18 -15.91
CA THR A 68 3.26 20.62 -15.70
C THR A 68 2.27 19.61 -16.26
N LEU A 69 1.10 19.51 -15.62
CA LEU A 69 -0.02 18.70 -16.09
C LEU A 69 -0.55 19.26 -17.42
N LYS A 70 -0.92 18.35 -18.32
CA LYS A 70 -1.52 18.74 -19.60
C LYS A 70 -3.02 18.97 -19.43
N ASN A 71 -3.61 19.70 -20.37
CA ASN A 71 -5.03 20.03 -20.34
C ASN A 71 -5.93 18.78 -20.44
N ASP A 72 -5.42 17.70 -21.03
CA ASP A 72 -6.09 16.41 -21.20
C ASP A 72 -5.77 15.40 -20.08
N THR A 73 -4.95 15.80 -19.09
CA THR A 73 -4.77 15.01 -17.86
C THR A 73 -6.11 14.83 -17.17
N PHE A 74 -6.43 13.59 -16.79
CA PHE A 74 -7.53 13.35 -15.88
C PHE A 74 -7.25 12.24 -14.87
N LEU A 75 -7.88 12.37 -13.71
CA LEU A 75 -8.01 11.33 -12.70
C LEU A 75 -9.44 11.35 -12.17
N LYS A 76 -10.11 10.22 -12.26
CA LYS A 76 -11.38 9.92 -11.61
C LYS A 76 -11.11 8.95 -10.48
N LEU A 77 -11.55 9.30 -9.27
CA LEU A 77 -11.42 8.49 -8.08
C LEU A 77 -12.80 8.29 -7.45
N LYS A 78 -13.11 7.07 -7.06
CA LYS A 78 -14.31 6.79 -6.26
C LYS A 78 -13.94 5.83 -5.14
N VAL A 79 -14.48 6.06 -3.96
CA VAL A 79 -14.48 5.04 -2.91
C VAL A 79 -15.90 4.48 -2.84
N HIS A 80 -16.01 3.17 -2.96
CA HIS A 80 -17.28 2.49 -2.79
C HIS A 80 -17.16 1.39 -1.73
N ALA A 81 -18.31 1.00 -1.19
CA ALA A 81 -18.42 -0.12 -0.26
C ALA A 81 -19.48 -1.13 -0.75
N TYR A 82 -19.21 -2.42 -0.59
CA TYR A 82 -20.18 -3.50 -0.78
C TYR A 82 -20.11 -4.51 0.38
N ASP A 83 -21.04 -5.47 0.43
CA ASP A 83 -21.03 -6.53 1.43
C ASP A 83 -20.36 -7.79 0.89
N ALA A 84 -19.11 -8.02 1.29
CA ALA A 84 -18.33 -9.19 0.90
C ALA A 84 -18.95 -10.51 1.40
N TYR A 85 -19.84 -10.48 2.41
CA TYR A 85 -20.57 -11.67 2.85
C TYR A 85 -21.52 -12.18 1.77
N THR A 86 -22.13 -11.28 1.00
CA THR A 86 -23.09 -11.62 -0.06
C THR A 86 -22.45 -11.71 -1.44
N ASP A 87 -21.20 -11.23 -1.58
CA ASP A 87 -20.46 -11.04 -2.82
C ASP A 87 -21.26 -10.30 -3.92
N ASN A 88 -22.25 -9.50 -3.49
CA ASN A 88 -23.14 -8.81 -4.41
C ASN A 88 -22.56 -7.45 -4.79
N TYR A 89 -21.80 -7.44 -5.89
CA TYR A 89 -21.23 -6.23 -6.50
C TYR A 89 -22.27 -5.25 -7.07
N GLU A 90 -23.57 -5.59 -7.13
CA GLU A 90 -24.61 -4.64 -7.54
C GLU A 90 -25.00 -3.69 -6.39
N ASN A 91 -24.54 -3.99 -5.18
CA ASN A 91 -24.94 -3.29 -3.96
C ASN A 91 -23.99 -2.16 -3.53
N LEU A 92 -23.19 -1.62 -4.45
CA LEU A 92 -22.17 -0.59 -4.19
C LEU A 92 -22.79 0.68 -3.61
N ILE A 93 -22.18 1.17 -2.53
CA ILE A 93 -22.45 2.49 -1.96
C ILE A 93 -21.23 3.35 -2.23
N GLU A 94 -21.38 4.38 -3.07
CA GLU A 94 -20.37 5.41 -3.23
C GLU A 94 -20.30 6.25 -1.94
N VAL A 95 -19.11 6.32 -1.33
CA VAL A 95 -18.86 7.10 -0.11
C VAL A 95 -17.90 8.27 -0.34
N PHE A 96 -17.25 8.31 -1.52
CA PHE A 96 -16.40 9.40 -1.96
C PHE A 96 -16.31 9.41 -3.48
N ASN A 97 -16.24 10.58 -4.09
CA ASN A 97 -15.90 10.74 -5.49
C ASN A 97 -15.04 11.99 -5.71
N PHE A 98 -14.19 11.93 -6.72
CA PHE A 98 -13.37 13.03 -7.20
C PHE A 98 -13.16 12.89 -8.70
N GLU A 99 -13.12 14.03 -9.38
CA GLU A 99 -12.67 14.17 -10.76
C GLU A 99 -11.78 15.40 -10.85
N THR A 100 -10.69 15.30 -11.61
CA THR A 100 -9.81 16.44 -11.89
C THR A 100 -10.60 17.62 -12.43
N PRO A 101 -10.31 18.86 -11.99
CA PRO A 101 -10.92 20.05 -12.54
C PRO A 101 -10.47 20.27 -13.99
N ASP A 102 -11.12 21.21 -14.68
CA ASP A 102 -10.65 21.69 -15.98
C ASP A 102 -9.24 22.31 -15.84
N LEU A 103 -8.27 21.75 -16.58
CA LEU A 103 -6.86 22.14 -16.55
C LEU A 103 -6.49 23.12 -17.67
N SER A 104 -7.47 23.71 -18.35
CA SER A 104 -7.25 24.68 -19.43
C SER A 104 -6.44 25.92 -18.99
N ASN A 105 -6.43 26.26 -17.70
CA ASN A 105 -5.66 27.39 -17.15
C ASN A 105 -5.69 27.39 -15.60
N PRO A 106 -4.56 27.35 -14.84
CA PRO A 106 -3.15 27.34 -15.23
C PRO A 106 -2.54 25.92 -15.34
N GLN A 107 -1.36 25.83 -15.96
CA GLN A 107 -0.53 24.61 -15.99
C GLN A 107 0.05 24.31 -14.61
N LEU A 108 -0.60 23.41 -13.87
CA LEU A 108 -0.21 23.04 -12.52
C LEU A 108 0.93 22.00 -12.55
N PRO A 109 2.00 22.15 -11.74
CA PRO A 109 3.04 21.13 -11.62
C PRO A 109 2.61 19.92 -10.76
N LEU A 110 1.56 20.10 -9.96
CA LEU A 110 1.03 19.13 -9.02
C LEU A 110 -0.41 19.52 -8.69
N ILE A 111 -1.29 18.54 -8.58
CA ILE A 111 -2.55 18.66 -7.86
C ILE A 111 -2.44 17.79 -6.61
N GLU A 112 -2.63 18.38 -5.43
CA GLU A 112 -2.69 17.66 -4.17
C GLU A 112 -4.05 17.96 -3.52
N VAL A 113 -4.77 16.90 -3.17
CA VAL A 113 -6.09 17.00 -2.55
C VAL A 113 -6.09 16.13 -1.31
N GLU A 114 -6.59 16.70 -0.22
CA GLU A 114 -6.90 16.00 1.02
C GLU A 114 -8.41 16.10 1.24
N ALA A 115 -9.04 14.96 1.54
CA ALA A 115 -10.46 14.85 1.80
C ALA A 115 -10.73 13.71 2.79
N GLU A 116 -12.00 13.54 3.12
CA GLU A 116 -12.45 12.56 4.11
C GLU A 116 -13.64 11.78 3.58
N PHE A 117 -13.75 10.52 4.01
CA PHE A 117 -14.91 9.68 3.79
C PHE A 117 -15.25 8.91 5.08
N THR A 118 -16.51 8.50 5.23
CA THR A 118 -16.92 7.72 6.40
C THR A 118 -16.91 6.24 6.09
N ALA A 119 -16.22 5.46 6.93
CA ALA A 119 -16.27 4.01 6.91
C ALA A 119 -17.01 3.44 8.13
N GLN A 120 -17.77 2.38 7.94
CA GLN A 120 -18.46 1.62 8.97
C GLN A 120 -18.03 0.16 8.82
N ILE A 121 -17.30 -0.34 9.81
CA ILE A 121 -16.67 -1.66 9.85
C ILE A 121 -16.90 -2.35 11.20
N PRO A 122 -17.00 -3.68 11.24
CA PRO A 122 -17.29 -4.42 12.48
C PRO A 122 -16.03 -4.68 13.34
N TYR A 123 -14.84 -4.35 12.85
CA TYR A 123 -13.58 -4.59 13.52
C TYR A 123 -12.93 -3.31 14.08
N LYS A 124 -12.00 -3.49 14.99
CA LYS A 124 -11.11 -2.45 15.51
C LYS A 124 -9.70 -3.02 15.62
N ILE A 125 -8.80 -2.50 14.79
CA ILE A 125 -7.39 -2.88 14.76
C ILE A 125 -6.59 -1.78 15.44
N MET A 126 -5.68 -2.16 16.35
CA MET A 126 -4.84 -1.18 17.02
C MET A 126 -3.84 -0.54 16.06
N GLY A 127 -3.22 -1.36 15.20
CA GLY A 127 -2.25 -0.92 14.20
C GLY A 127 -1.14 -0.09 14.83
N TRP A 128 -0.75 0.96 14.10
CA TRP A 128 0.29 1.88 14.53
C TRP A 128 -0.20 3.03 15.41
N LYS A 129 -1.50 3.14 15.74
CA LYS A 129 -2.06 4.31 16.46
C LYS A 129 -1.36 4.59 17.80
N ASN A 130 -0.96 3.54 18.51
CA ASN A 130 -0.28 3.61 19.80
C ASN A 130 1.24 3.35 19.70
N SER A 131 1.83 3.52 18.52
CA SER A 131 3.29 3.38 18.32
C SER A 131 4.03 4.61 18.81
N GLU A 132 5.34 4.43 18.99
CA GLU A 132 6.26 5.53 19.21
C GLU A 132 6.23 6.50 18.02
N ILE A 133 6.27 7.79 18.31
CA ILE A 133 6.53 8.81 17.30
C ILE A 133 8.04 8.83 17.07
N ILE A 134 8.46 8.60 15.84
CA ILE A 134 9.86 8.60 15.44
C ILE A 134 10.32 10.04 15.25
N ASP A 135 11.27 10.46 16.08
CA ASP A 135 11.86 11.79 16.06
C ASP A 135 12.95 11.90 14.97
N GLY A 136 12.51 11.79 13.72
CA GLY A 136 13.37 11.85 12.54
C GLY A 136 14.07 10.53 12.18
N ILE A 137 14.56 10.47 10.95
CA ILE A 137 15.10 9.26 10.32
C ILE A 137 16.36 8.75 11.06
N ASP A 138 17.23 9.67 11.49
CA ASP A 138 18.50 9.30 12.12
C ASP A 138 18.30 8.53 13.44
N ALA A 139 17.18 8.74 14.13
CA ALA A 139 16.85 8.05 15.38
C ALA A 139 16.60 6.54 15.21
N VAL A 140 16.27 6.09 14.00
CA VAL A 140 15.88 4.70 13.72
C VAL A 140 16.72 4.02 12.66
N LYS A 141 17.54 4.77 11.90
CA LYS A 141 18.21 4.30 10.68
C LYS A 141 19.00 3.00 10.86
N ILE A 142 19.85 2.91 11.90
CA ILE A 142 20.72 1.76 12.12
C ILE A 142 19.90 0.50 12.45
N ASP A 143 18.97 0.63 13.39
CA ASP A 143 18.12 -0.49 13.83
C ASP A 143 17.17 -0.93 12.69
N LEU A 144 16.62 0.02 11.93
CA LEU A 144 15.74 -0.24 10.80
C LEU A 144 16.46 -1.01 9.69
N ILE A 145 17.67 -0.58 9.30
CA ILE A 145 18.47 -1.30 8.30
C ILE A 145 18.79 -2.71 8.80
N SER A 146 19.14 -2.87 10.07
CA SER A 146 19.44 -4.18 10.66
C SER A 146 18.21 -5.10 10.66
N PHE A 147 17.03 -4.55 10.98
CA PHE A 147 15.75 -5.23 10.91
C PHE A 147 15.45 -5.71 9.49
N TYR A 148 15.52 -4.83 8.48
CA TYR A 148 15.28 -5.20 7.08
C TYR A 148 16.32 -6.19 6.53
N LYS A 149 17.59 -6.11 6.96
CA LYS A 149 18.61 -7.12 6.60
C LYS A 149 18.24 -8.50 7.15
N ARG A 150 17.72 -8.59 8.38
CA ARG A 150 17.23 -9.85 8.94
C ARG A 150 16.10 -10.44 8.10
N ILE A 151 15.10 -9.64 7.72
CA ILE A 151 14.00 -10.08 6.85
C ILE A 151 14.52 -10.51 5.48
N TYR A 152 15.45 -9.75 4.92
CA TYR A 152 16.09 -10.07 3.65
C TYR A 152 16.78 -11.44 3.68
N GLU A 153 17.56 -11.78 4.71
CA GLU A 153 18.20 -13.09 4.82
C GLU A 153 17.18 -14.23 5.01
N ILE A 154 16.08 -14.00 5.73
CA ILE A 154 14.97 -14.95 5.86
C ILE A 154 14.32 -15.20 4.48
N ALA A 155 14.02 -14.14 3.73
CA ALA A 155 13.43 -14.24 2.40
C ALA A 155 14.37 -14.86 1.37
N LYS A 156 15.68 -14.57 1.47
CA LYS A 156 16.74 -15.15 0.63
C LYS A 156 16.91 -16.65 0.85
N SER A 157 16.80 -17.09 2.10
CA SER A 157 16.81 -18.53 2.45
C SER A 157 15.45 -19.21 2.22
N GLN A 158 14.42 -18.45 1.84
CA GLN A 158 13.04 -18.92 1.64
C GLN A 158 12.48 -19.67 2.86
N ASN A 159 12.89 -19.27 4.07
CA ASN A 159 12.40 -19.87 5.31
C ASN A 159 10.99 -19.36 5.62
N VAL A 160 9.99 -20.11 5.17
CA VAL A 160 8.56 -19.79 5.32
C VAL A 160 8.16 -19.58 6.78
N SER A 161 8.63 -20.44 7.68
CA SER A 161 8.27 -20.37 9.10
C SER A 161 8.78 -19.07 9.75
N ASP A 162 10.03 -18.71 9.49
CA ASP A 162 10.62 -17.48 10.04
C ASP A 162 10.01 -16.24 9.38
N LEU A 163 9.72 -16.29 8.08
CA LEU A 163 9.06 -15.18 7.39
C LEU A 163 7.65 -14.95 7.94
N TYR A 164 6.87 -16.02 8.12
CA TYR A 164 5.56 -15.96 8.73
C TYR A 164 5.63 -15.37 10.15
N SER A 165 6.60 -15.80 10.96
CA SER A 165 6.79 -15.28 12.32
C SER A 165 6.99 -13.75 12.33
N VAL A 166 7.78 -13.23 11.41
CA VAL A 166 8.01 -11.78 11.25
C VAL A 166 6.78 -11.04 10.72
N LEU A 167 6.04 -11.64 9.78
CA LEU A 167 4.86 -11.05 9.13
C LEU A 167 3.56 -11.30 9.89
N LYS A 168 3.58 -12.02 11.02
CA LYS A 168 2.39 -12.49 11.72
C LYS A 168 1.40 -11.37 12.06
N THR A 169 1.90 -10.22 12.54
CA THR A 169 1.04 -9.07 12.85
C THR A 169 0.39 -8.53 11.58
N ARG A 170 1.15 -8.35 10.49
CA ARG A 170 0.63 -7.94 9.18
C ARG A 170 -0.48 -8.88 8.70
N PHE A 171 -0.25 -10.19 8.72
CA PHE A 171 -1.26 -11.17 8.30
C PHE A 171 -2.53 -11.06 9.14
N ASN A 172 -2.40 -11.09 10.48
CA ASN A 172 -3.56 -10.94 11.36
C ASN A 172 -4.35 -9.64 11.09
N GLU A 173 -3.68 -8.51 10.85
CA GLU A 173 -4.37 -7.25 10.56
C GLU A 173 -5.07 -7.26 9.19
N ILE A 174 -4.41 -7.83 8.17
CA ILE A 174 -5.00 -8.00 6.84
C ILE A 174 -6.21 -8.91 6.92
N ASP A 175 -6.09 -10.08 7.55
CA ASP A 175 -7.13 -11.10 7.62
C ASP A 175 -8.41 -10.58 8.26
N ILE A 176 -8.27 -9.90 9.41
CA ILE A 176 -9.39 -9.27 10.10
C ILE A 176 -10.06 -8.21 9.22
N SER A 177 -9.26 -7.39 8.54
CA SER A 177 -9.78 -6.27 7.76
C SER A 177 -10.42 -6.70 6.43
N MET A 178 -9.91 -7.77 5.84
CA MET A 178 -10.30 -8.29 4.53
C MET A 178 -11.31 -9.44 4.64
N TYR A 179 -11.62 -9.87 5.87
CA TYR A 179 -12.51 -11.00 6.19
C TYR A 179 -11.98 -12.35 5.66
N THR A 180 -10.66 -12.56 5.79
CA THR A 180 -9.92 -13.75 5.32
C THR A 180 -9.30 -14.55 6.46
N ASP A 181 -9.83 -14.46 7.69
CA ASP A 181 -9.33 -15.15 8.91
C ASP A 181 -9.21 -16.68 8.80
N ASN A 182 -9.79 -17.27 7.75
CA ASN A 182 -9.76 -18.70 7.46
C ASN A 182 -8.66 -19.11 6.47
N GLU A 183 -7.87 -18.17 5.92
CA GLU A 183 -6.77 -18.48 5.01
C GLU A 183 -5.53 -19.00 5.74
N ASP A 184 -4.80 -19.92 5.11
CA ASP A 184 -3.52 -20.40 5.61
C ASP A 184 -2.37 -19.55 5.05
N ASN A 185 -1.94 -18.56 5.81
CA ASN A 185 -0.85 -17.66 5.44
C ASN A 185 0.51 -18.38 5.28
N ILE A 186 0.73 -19.52 5.94
CA ILE A 186 1.96 -20.31 5.78
C ILE A 186 1.93 -21.01 4.41
N GLU A 187 0.77 -21.57 4.04
CA GLU A 187 0.56 -22.11 2.70
C GLU A 187 0.69 -21.00 1.63
N GLY A 188 0.11 -19.83 1.86
CA GLY A 188 0.22 -18.67 0.98
C GLY A 188 1.66 -18.24 0.71
N LEU A 189 2.49 -18.15 1.76
CA LEU A 189 3.93 -17.88 1.61
C LEU A 189 4.68 -18.99 0.89
N SER A 190 4.31 -20.25 1.13
CA SER A 190 4.92 -21.40 0.43
C SER A 190 4.62 -21.35 -1.07
N ASN A 191 3.36 -21.08 -1.43
CA ASN A 191 2.91 -20.94 -2.82
C ASN A 191 3.56 -19.72 -3.51
N MET A 192 3.75 -18.62 -2.79
CA MET A 192 4.50 -17.45 -3.28
C MET A 192 5.93 -17.85 -3.66
N PHE A 193 6.67 -18.54 -2.78
CA PHE A 193 8.04 -18.97 -3.10
C PHE A 193 8.09 -20.00 -4.22
N SER A 194 7.13 -20.93 -4.31
CA SER A 194 7.02 -21.83 -5.47
C SER A 194 6.89 -21.02 -6.75
N SER A 195 5.98 -20.06 -6.79
CA SER A 195 5.73 -19.22 -7.97
C SER A 195 6.96 -18.38 -8.36
N ILE A 196 7.68 -17.83 -7.38
CA ILE A 196 8.95 -17.12 -7.59
C ILE A 196 9.98 -18.06 -8.24
N ASN A 197 10.13 -19.27 -7.72
CA ASN A 197 11.11 -20.24 -8.21
C ASN A 197 10.75 -20.76 -9.61
N ASP A 198 9.50 -21.18 -9.80
CA ASP A 198 8.98 -21.70 -11.07
C ASP A 198 9.01 -20.63 -12.16
N GLY A 199 8.72 -19.39 -11.79
CA GLY A 199 8.84 -18.22 -12.65
C GLY A 199 10.27 -17.74 -12.88
N GLY A 200 11.30 -18.37 -12.30
CA GLY A 200 12.70 -17.98 -12.51
C GLY A 200 13.08 -16.60 -11.96
N PHE A 201 12.34 -16.11 -10.97
CA PHE A 201 12.61 -14.84 -10.31
C PHE A 201 13.78 -14.95 -9.35
N ILE A 202 14.62 -13.92 -9.30
CA ILE A 202 15.79 -13.85 -8.43
C ILE A 202 15.68 -12.62 -7.53
N LEU A 203 15.82 -12.83 -6.22
CA LEU A 203 15.92 -11.73 -5.24
C LEU A 203 17.15 -10.88 -5.56
N LYS A 204 16.97 -9.58 -5.76
CA LYS A 204 18.09 -8.65 -5.92
C LYS A 204 18.87 -8.50 -4.62
N ASP A 205 20.19 -8.38 -4.74
CA ASP A 205 21.08 -8.11 -3.61
C ASP A 205 20.59 -6.94 -2.76
N PHE A 206 20.84 -7.02 -1.44
CA PHE A 206 20.54 -5.92 -0.53
C PHE A 206 21.30 -4.66 -1.02
N PRO A 207 20.62 -3.52 -1.20
CA PRO A 207 21.22 -2.35 -1.86
C PRO A 207 22.28 -1.69 -0.97
N GLU A 208 23.30 -1.09 -1.59
CA GLU A 208 24.28 -0.25 -0.88
C GLU A 208 23.66 1.06 -0.38
N LEU A 209 22.72 1.62 -1.17
CA LEU A 209 22.01 2.86 -0.86
C LEU A 209 20.53 2.58 -0.62
N THR A 210 20.03 3.13 0.50
CA THR A 210 18.64 3.01 0.92
C THR A 210 18.04 4.39 1.20
N LYS A 211 16.72 4.48 1.05
CA LYS A 211 15.91 5.64 1.41
C LYS A 211 14.92 5.20 2.49
N ILE A 212 14.65 6.08 3.45
CA ILE A 212 13.66 5.88 4.51
C ILE A 212 12.51 6.85 4.28
N GLU A 213 11.30 6.32 4.30
CA GLU A 213 10.06 7.09 4.19
C GLU A 213 9.28 6.99 5.48
N MET A 214 8.58 8.06 5.88
CA MET A 214 7.79 8.13 7.10
C MET A 214 6.32 8.37 6.79
N TYR A 215 5.46 7.68 7.52
CA TYR A 215 4.01 7.68 7.33
C TYR A 215 3.27 7.71 8.68
N GLY A 216 1.95 7.91 8.65
CA GLY A 216 1.09 7.79 9.83
C GLY A 216 1.45 8.76 10.96
N GLY A 217 1.81 10.01 10.63
CA GLY A 217 2.29 11.00 11.60
C GLY A 217 3.58 10.57 12.30
N ASN A 218 4.58 10.15 11.50
CA ASN A 218 5.90 9.67 11.94
C ASN A 218 5.87 8.42 12.85
N ARG A 219 4.86 7.57 12.73
CA ARG A 219 4.76 6.31 13.51
C ARG A 219 5.14 5.08 12.70
N ILE A 220 5.18 5.24 11.38
CA ILE A 220 5.51 4.17 10.44
C ILE A 220 6.73 4.61 9.64
N VAL A 221 7.64 3.67 9.42
CA VAL A 221 8.75 3.81 8.50
C VAL A 221 8.74 2.69 7.46
N ASN A 222 9.24 3.03 6.27
CA ASN A 222 9.52 2.07 5.21
C ASN A 222 10.97 2.26 4.75
N LEU A 223 11.75 1.19 4.73
CA LEU A 223 13.07 1.17 4.11
C LEU A 223 12.93 0.67 2.68
N ILE A 224 13.37 1.46 1.71
CA ILE A 224 13.31 1.14 0.29
C ILE A 224 14.68 1.33 -0.37
N ARG A 225 14.81 0.75 -1.56
CA ARG A 225 15.94 0.96 -2.46
C ARG A 225 15.92 2.40 -3.01
N ASN A 226 17.07 2.89 -3.45
CA ASN A 226 17.18 4.26 -3.99
C ASN A 226 16.43 4.47 -5.32
N ASP A 227 16.05 3.40 -6.01
CA ASP A 227 15.21 3.40 -7.22
C ASP A 227 13.69 3.35 -6.89
N ASN A 228 13.33 3.50 -5.62
CA ASN A 228 11.97 3.42 -5.06
C ASN A 228 11.35 2.02 -5.04
N ASN A 229 12.12 0.95 -5.32
CA ASN A 229 11.64 -0.42 -5.14
C ASN A 229 11.74 -0.89 -3.67
N PRO A 230 10.89 -1.82 -3.23
CA PRO A 230 11.04 -2.48 -1.93
C PRO A 230 12.39 -3.19 -1.75
N ILE A 231 12.76 -3.46 -0.50
CA ILE A 231 13.98 -4.26 -0.20
C ILE A 231 13.82 -5.70 -0.74
N LEU A 232 12.67 -6.32 -0.47
CA LEU A 232 12.30 -7.62 -1.02
C LEU A 232 11.79 -7.44 -2.45
N TYR A 233 12.74 -7.51 -3.39
CA TYR A 233 12.50 -7.22 -4.80
C TYR A 233 13.13 -8.30 -5.68
N TYR A 234 12.28 -8.97 -6.44
CA TYR A 234 12.61 -10.10 -7.27
C TYR A 234 12.44 -9.73 -8.74
N VAL A 235 13.36 -10.19 -9.58
CA VAL A 235 13.31 -9.94 -11.02
C VAL A 235 13.52 -11.23 -11.81
N ASN A 236 12.74 -11.40 -12.87
CA ASN A 236 13.03 -12.38 -13.90
C ASN A 236 13.82 -11.69 -15.02
N LYS A 237 15.09 -12.07 -15.19
CA LYS A 237 15.99 -11.43 -16.18
C LYS A 237 15.63 -11.78 -17.64
N THR A 238 14.88 -12.86 -17.86
CA THR A 238 14.49 -13.33 -19.19
C THR A 238 13.20 -12.65 -19.66
N THR A 239 12.19 -12.52 -18.79
CA THR A 239 10.90 -11.90 -19.14
C THR A 239 10.85 -10.40 -18.83
N ASN A 240 11.79 -9.89 -18.04
CA ASN A 240 11.77 -8.54 -17.47
C ASN A 240 10.54 -8.28 -16.59
N GLU A 241 9.97 -9.35 -16.01
CA GLU A 241 8.92 -9.28 -15.00
C GLU A 241 9.52 -9.03 -13.62
N GLU A 242 8.73 -8.39 -12.77
CA GLU A 242 9.13 -7.91 -11.46
C GLU A 242 8.10 -8.35 -10.42
N PHE A 243 8.58 -8.81 -9.26
CA PHE A 243 7.75 -9.12 -8.11
C PHE A 243 8.35 -8.44 -6.87
N SER A 244 7.52 -7.86 -6.02
CA SER A 244 7.99 -7.16 -4.84
C SER A 244 7.08 -7.40 -3.65
N LEU A 245 7.68 -7.43 -2.46
CA LEU A 245 6.95 -7.48 -1.20
C LEU A 245 7.26 -6.19 -0.42
N PRO A 246 6.45 -5.12 -0.57
CA PRO A 246 6.61 -3.90 0.21
C PRO A 246 6.32 -4.19 1.68
N LEU A 247 7.07 -3.55 2.58
CA LEU A 247 6.94 -3.73 4.03
C LEU A 247 6.81 -2.36 4.69
N PHE A 248 5.78 -2.18 5.51
CA PHE A 248 5.70 -1.05 6.43
C PHE A 248 5.99 -1.54 7.84
N VAL A 249 6.71 -0.75 8.63
CA VAL A 249 7.00 -1.11 10.01
C VAL A 249 6.71 0.04 10.95
N HIS A 250 6.18 -0.27 12.11
CA HIS A 250 6.06 0.68 13.21
C HIS A 250 6.93 0.22 14.38
N LYS A 251 7.30 1.15 15.27
CA LYS A 251 8.14 0.86 16.44
C LYS A 251 7.31 0.96 17.72
N LYS A 252 7.42 -0.06 18.56
CA LYS A 252 6.85 -0.04 19.93
C LYS A 252 7.90 -0.39 20.98
N ASN A 253 8.45 -1.59 20.90
CA ASN A 253 9.62 -2.03 21.68
C ASN A 253 10.71 -2.52 20.71
N ASP A 254 10.29 -3.27 19.70
CA ASP A 254 11.02 -3.59 18.48
C ASP A 254 10.18 -3.13 17.26
N PHE A 255 10.73 -3.25 16.06
CA PHE A 255 9.97 -3.07 14.83
C PHE A 255 9.01 -4.23 14.59
N ILE A 256 7.80 -3.88 14.19
CA ILE A 256 6.74 -4.83 13.86
C ILE A 256 6.33 -4.55 12.43
N VAL A 257 6.33 -5.59 11.58
CA VAL A 257 5.80 -5.47 10.23
C VAL A 257 4.29 -5.39 10.32
N ILE A 258 3.76 -4.35 9.70
CA ILE A 258 2.35 -4.13 9.47
C ILE A 258 2.15 -4.01 7.96
N ARG A 259 0.95 -4.37 7.52
CA ARG A 259 0.39 -4.04 6.19
C ARG A 259 1.23 -4.33 4.95
#